data_AF-A0A1W2CVY1-F1
#
_entry.id   AF-A0A1W2CVY1-F1
#
_cell.length_a   1.000
_cell.length_b   1.000
_cell.length_c   1.000
_cell.angle_alpha   90.00
_cell.angle_beta   90.00
_cell.angle_gamma   90.00
#
_symmetry.space_group_name_H-M   'P 1'
#
loop_
_entity.id
_entity.type
_entity.pdbx_description
1 polymer ?
#
loop_
_entity_poly.entity_id
_entity_poly.type
_entity_poly.pdbx_seq_one_letter_code
_entity_poly.pdbx_strand_id
1 'polypeptide(L)'
;MNYTQTAFTGRTGARPITALTRELTRRMKVVDESAVQISKQDARRVVKALKGAIAVSNGAIETLMDLVQLTWEADWAADRPLVVWPSNQHLADEVRKTVACIKARLRELRAAGLILARDSASGRRSGFRNRDGVIVEAYGLDLSPIRLRYAELKEAGDRLNALYALFKSGKKEIARVRRIVGQALAQAADLSLTGPHWMALQDAIDEIAFAAAQARTMGDREGYQAALDRLPGVEDLVGETIDRFMFTGPSRLEAAILARLKNEH
;
A
#
# COMPACT_ATOMS: atom_id res chain seq x y z
N MET A 1 2.90 -2.90 -35.26
CA MET A 1 3.45 -3.92 -34.32
C MET A 1 2.42 -5.04 -34.13
N ASN A 2 2.80 -6.30 -34.42
CA ASN A 2 1.93 -7.44 -34.21
C ASN A 2 2.23 -8.08 -32.85
N TYR A 3 1.37 -7.83 -31.86
CA TYR A 3 1.26 -8.66 -30.67
C TYR A 3 0.51 -9.92 -31.07
N THR A 4 1.23 -10.90 -31.61
CA THR A 4 0.69 -12.20 -32.01
C THR A 4 0.44 -13.02 -30.75
N GLN A 5 -0.74 -12.86 -30.15
CA GLN A 5 -1.25 -13.86 -29.23
C GLN A 5 -1.96 -14.93 -30.06
N THR A 6 -1.22 -15.98 -30.43
CA THR A 6 -1.76 -17.15 -31.11
C THR A 6 -2.80 -17.79 -30.20
N ALA A 7 -4.04 -17.91 -30.66
CA ALA A 7 -5.08 -18.63 -29.96
C ALA A 7 -4.76 -20.14 -29.98
N PHE A 8 -5.09 -20.80 -28.85
CA PHE A 8 -5.62 -22.17 -28.72
C PHE A 8 -4.87 -23.07 -27.73
N THR A 9 -5.64 -23.65 -26.81
CA THR A 9 -5.24 -24.35 -25.58
C THR A 9 -4.80 -25.79 -25.81
N GLY A 10 -3.98 -26.29 -24.86
CA GLY A 10 -3.97 -27.71 -24.47
C GLY A 10 -2.60 -28.39 -24.51
N ARG A 11 -1.85 -28.24 -25.61
CA ARG A 11 -0.61 -29.02 -25.83
C ARG A 11 0.61 -28.22 -26.33
N THR A 12 0.42 -27.02 -26.87
CA THR A 12 1.45 -26.27 -27.61
C THR A 12 2.14 -25.15 -26.82
N GLY A 13 1.77 -24.92 -25.56
CA GLY A 13 2.33 -23.83 -24.75
C GLY A 13 1.82 -22.43 -25.13
N ALA A 14 0.76 -22.34 -25.94
CA ALA A 14 0.10 -21.08 -26.30
C ALA A 14 -0.55 -20.41 -25.07
N ARG A 15 -0.60 -19.08 -25.09
CA ARG A 15 -1.07 -18.26 -23.96
C ARG A 15 -2.56 -17.93 -24.14
N PRO A 16 -3.38 -17.99 -23.08
CA PRO A 16 -4.80 -17.66 -23.19
C PRO A 16 -4.98 -16.19 -23.56
N ILE A 17 -5.86 -15.92 -24.52
CA ILE A 17 -6.26 -14.57 -24.90
C ILE A 17 -7.33 -14.11 -23.92
N THR A 18 -7.01 -13.13 -23.07
CA THR A 18 -7.98 -12.53 -22.14
C THR A 18 -8.49 -11.18 -22.65
N ALA A 19 -9.68 -10.77 -22.21
CA ALA A 19 -10.26 -9.46 -22.54
C ALA A 19 -9.32 -8.31 -22.20
N LEU A 20 -8.71 -8.34 -21.01
CA LEU A 20 -7.71 -7.37 -20.56
C LEU A 20 -6.51 -7.31 -21.50
N THR A 21 -5.94 -8.47 -21.87
CA THR A 21 -4.76 -8.50 -22.73
C THR A 21 -5.06 -7.98 -24.14
N ARG A 22 -6.27 -8.23 -24.65
CA ARG A 22 -6.75 -7.68 -25.93
C ARG A 22 -6.95 -6.18 -25.87
N GLU A 23 -7.50 -5.68 -24.76
CA GLU A 23 -7.71 -4.26 -24.56
C GLU A 23 -6.39 -3.50 -24.50
N LEU A 24 -5.43 -3.96 -23.69
CA LEU A 24 -4.10 -3.35 -23.63
C LEU A 24 -3.41 -3.36 -25.00
N THR A 25 -3.52 -4.46 -25.74
CA THR A 25 -2.98 -4.56 -27.10
C THR A 25 -3.60 -3.54 -28.06
N ARG A 26 -4.91 -3.28 -27.95
CA ARG A 26 -5.59 -2.25 -28.75
C ARG A 26 -5.13 -0.85 -28.38
N ARG A 27 -5.15 -0.52 -27.08
CA ARG A 27 -4.68 0.77 -26.57
C ARG A 27 -3.23 1.07 -26.95
N MET A 28 -2.38 0.05 -27.02
CA MET A 28 -0.98 0.19 -27.45
C MET A 28 -0.80 0.30 -28.98
N LYS A 29 -1.83 -0.02 -29.79
CA LYS A 29 -1.79 0.13 -31.25
C LYS A 29 -2.31 1.48 -31.71
N VAL A 30 -3.18 2.11 -30.94
CA VAL A 30 -3.61 3.49 -31.16
C VAL A 30 -2.42 4.38 -30.80
N VAL A 31 -1.82 5.03 -31.80
CA VAL A 31 -0.74 6.00 -31.59
C VAL A 31 -1.35 7.15 -30.79
N ASP A 32 -0.86 7.34 -29.58
CA ASP A 32 -1.31 8.42 -28.72
C ASP A 32 -0.17 9.43 -28.57
N GLU A 33 -0.32 10.58 -29.23
CA GLU A 33 0.56 11.76 -29.08
C GLU A 33 0.55 12.30 -27.64
N SER A 34 -0.35 11.82 -26.76
CA SER A 34 -0.43 12.15 -25.33
C SER A 34 0.24 11.11 -24.41
N ALA A 35 1.15 10.30 -24.94
CA ALA A 35 1.81 9.23 -24.20
C ALA A 35 2.36 9.69 -22.84
N VAL A 36 1.82 9.08 -21.78
CA VAL A 36 2.23 9.29 -20.39
C VAL A 36 3.74 9.08 -20.26
N GLN A 37 4.47 10.17 -20.06
CA GLN A 37 5.92 10.13 -19.85
C GLN A 37 6.19 9.74 -18.40
N ILE A 38 6.86 8.61 -18.19
CA ILE A 38 7.33 8.19 -16.87
C ILE A 38 8.80 7.82 -16.97
N SER A 39 9.58 8.17 -15.96
CA SER A 39 10.97 7.72 -15.88
C SER A 39 11.06 6.25 -15.45
N LYS A 40 12.22 5.60 -15.66
CA LYS A 40 12.49 4.29 -15.06
C LYS A 40 12.35 4.33 -13.54
N GLN A 41 12.73 5.45 -12.90
CA GLN A 41 12.59 5.61 -11.47
C GLN A 41 11.13 5.60 -11.02
N ASP A 42 10.25 6.27 -11.76
CA ASP A 42 8.81 6.27 -11.48
C ASP A 42 8.21 4.88 -11.67
N ALA A 43 8.61 4.18 -12.72
CA ALA A 43 8.22 2.79 -12.94
C ALA A 43 8.65 1.86 -11.79
N ARG A 44 9.89 2.01 -11.30
CA ARG A 44 10.38 1.25 -10.14
C ARG A 44 9.58 1.54 -8.88
N ARG A 45 9.26 2.82 -8.63
CA ARG A 45 8.47 3.22 -7.46
C ARG A 45 7.06 2.63 -7.53
N VAL A 46 6.38 2.77 -8.68
CA VAL A 46 5.02 2.25 -8.83
C VAL A 46 4.98 0.73 -8.72
N VAL A 47 5.87 0.01 -9.42
CA VAL A 47 5.93 -1.46 -9.35
C VAL A 47 6.21 -1.94 -7.93
N LYS A 48 7.13 -1.29 -7.21
CA LYS A 48 7.40 -1.62 -5.80
C LYS A 48 6.17 -1.41 -4.91
N ALA A 49 5.41 -0.35 -5.14
CA ALA A 49 4.19 -0.04 -4.37
C ALA A 49 3.05 -1.03 -4.62
N LEU A 50 3.10 -1.83 -5.70
CA LEU A 50 2.09 -2.86 -5.98
C LEU A 50 2.20 -4.09 -5.08
N LYS A 51 3.30 -4.28 -4.35
CA LYS A 51 3.45 -5.41 -3.42
C LYS A 51 2.35 -5.37 -2.35
N GLY A 52 1.46 -6.36 -2.38
CA GLY A 52 0.30 -6.46 -1.49
C GLY A 52 -0.88 -5.54 -1.87
N ALA A 53 -0.74 -4.65 -2.86
CA ALA A 53 -1.81 -3.75 -3.28
C ALA A 53 -2.73 -4.36 -4.35
N ILE A 54 -2.26 -5.40 -5.03
CA ILE A 54 -3.00 -6.12 -6.07
C ILE A 54 -2.89 -7.63 -5.86
N ALA A 55 -3.79 -8.40 -6.48
CA ALA A 55 -3.84 -9.85 -6.42
C ALA A 55 -2.75 -10.53 -7.29
N VAL A 56 -1.49 -10.14 -7.08
CA VAL A 56 -0.29 -10.70 -7.72
C VAL A 56 0.71 -11.04 -6.64
N SER A 57 1.38 -12.19 -6.74
CA SER A 57 2.33 -12.58 -5.70
C SER A 57 3.50 -11.60 -5.59
N ASN A 58 4.02 -11.40 -4.38
CA ASN A 58 5.20 -10.55 -4.15
C ASN A 58 6.41 -11.00 -5.00
N GLY A 59 6.56 -12.31 -5.21
CA GLY A 59 7.61 -12.85 -6.06
C GLY A 59 7.44 -12.52 -7.54
N ALA A 60 6.20 -12.43 -8.04
CA ALA A 60 5.93 -11.95 -9.39
C ALA A 60 6.22 -10.44 -9.52
N ILE A 61 5.88 -9.63 -8.52
CA ILE A 61 6.25 -8.20 -8.49
C ILE A 61 7.77 -8.01 -8.45
N GLU A 62 8.51 -8.86 -7.73
CA GLU A 62 9.98 -8.88 -7.76
C GLU A 62 10.51 -9.19 -9.16
N THR A 63 9.96 -10.21 -9.82
CA THR A 63 10.33 -10.50 -11.21
C THR A 63 10.02 -9.31 -12.13
N LEU A 64 8.93 -8.58 -11.91
CA LEU A 64 8.65 -7.36 -12.67
C LEU A 64 9.67 -6.25 -12.40
N MET A 65 10.12 -6.09 -11.16
CA MET A 65 11.22 -5.17 -10.81
C MET A 65 12.52 -5.53 -11.51
N ASP A 66 12.85 -6.82 -11.61
CA ASP A 66 14.04 -7.31 -12.32
C ASP A 66 13.94 -7.00 -13.82
N LEU A 67 12.77 -7.21 -14.42
CA LEU A 67 12.51 -6.83 -15.82
C LEU A 67 12.67 -5.32 -16.04
N VAL A 68 12.16 -4.49 -15.13
CA VAL A 68 12.37 -3.04 -15.16
C VAL A 68 13.86 -2.71 -15.05
N GLN A 69 14.63 -3.42 -14.21
CA GLN A 69 16.07 -3.19 -14.06
C GLN A 69 16.84 -3.42 -15.37
N LEU A 70 16.42 -4.40 -16.19
CA LEU A 70 17.03 -4.74 -17.49
C LEU A 70 16.78 -3.69 -18.60
N THR A 71 15.86 -2.75 -18.39
CA THR A 71 15.64 -1.62 -19.33
C THR A 71 16.75 -0.57 -19.21
N TRP A 72 16.96 0.22 -20.24
CA TRP A 72 17.77 1.44 -20.20
C TRP A 72 16.87 2.63 -19.86
N GLU A 73 17.44 3.70 -19.28
CA GLU A 73 16.65 4.93 -18.98
C GLU A 73 15.95 5.45 -20.23
N ALA A 74 16.67 5.46 -21.36
CA ALA A 74 16.14 5.95 -22.61
C ALA A 74 14.99 5.08 -23.17
N ASP A 75 14.82 3.81 -22.75
CA ASP A 75 13.70 2.98 -23.23
C ASP A 75 12.34 3.48 -22.72
N TRP A 76 12.32 4.26 -21.64
CA TRP A 76 11.10 4.76 -21.02
C TRP A 76 10.46 5.94 -21.75
N ALA A 77 11.18 6.57 -22.69
CA ALA A 77 10.62 7.59 -23.57
C ALA A 77 9.42 7.05 -24.35
N ALA A 78 8.35 7.84 -24.45
CA ALA A 78 7.08 7.43 -25.05
C ALA A 78 7.17 6.79 -26.44
N ASP A 79 8.04 7.31 -27.29
CA ASP A 79 8.25 6.94 -28.68
C ASP A 79 9.10 5.68 -28.84
N ARG A 80 9.65 5.15 -27.75
CA ARG A 80 10.54 3.99 -27.76
C ARG A 80 9.84 2.70 -27.34
N PRO A 81 10.24 1.57 -27.94
CA PRO A 81 9.74 0.26 -27.54
C PRO A 81 10.28 -0.10 -26.15
N LEU A 82 9.39 -0.40 -25.21
CA LEU A 82 9.77 -0.81 -23.87
C LEU A 82 9.73 -2.33 -23.74
N VAL A 83 10.69 -3.01 -24.39
CA VAL A 83 10.74 -4.47 -24.49
C VAL A 83 12.06 -5.00 -23.95
N VAL A 84 12.00 -6.06 -23.15
CA VAL A 84 13.17 -6.80 -22.64
C VAL A 84 13.09 -8.27 -23.05
N TRP A 85 14.22 -8.92 -23.30
CA TRP A 85 14.26 -10.29 -23.83
C TRP A 85 15.14 -11.27 -23.03
N PRO A 86 15.17 -11.24 -21.67
CA PRO A 86 15.94 -12.22 -20.92
C PRO A 86 15.39 -13.64 -21.11
N SER A 87 16.24 -14.66 -21.14
CA SER A 87 15.77 -16.05 -21.13
C SER A 87 15.15 -16.40 -19.77
N ASN A 88 14.26 -17.40 -19.70
CA ASN A 88 13.73 -17.83 -18.40
C ASN A 88 14.82 -18.44 -17.52
N GLN A 89 15.88 -19.01 -18.12
CA GLN A 89 17.03 -19.53 -17.39
C GLN A 89 17.82 -18.40 -16.73
N HIS A 90 18.14 -17.34 -17.50
CA HIS A 90 18.82 -16.16 -16.95
C HIS A 90 18.05 -15.55 -15.77
N LEU A 91 16.74 -15.33 -15.92
CA LEU A 91 15.90 -14.82 -14.83
C LEU A 91 15.89 -15.76 -13.61
N ALA A 92 15.93 -17.08 -13.84
CA ALA A 92 15.93 -18.08 -12.79
C ALA A 92 17.26 -18.07 -12.01
N ASP A 93 18.38 -17.97 -12.72
CA ASP A 93 19.73 -17.95 -12.15
C ASP A 93 19.96 -16.69 -11.29
N GLU A 94 19.60 -15.51 -11.81
CA GLU A 94 19.76 -14.22 -11.12
C GLU A 94 19.09 -14.22 -9.73
N VAL A 95 17.87 -14.77 -9.63
CA VAL A 95 17.08 -14.76 -8.39
C VAL A 95 17.12 -16.10 -7.64
N ARG A 96 17.98 -17.04 -8.06
CA ARG A 96 18.13 -18.39 -7.51
C ARG A 96 16.79 -19.12 -7.34
N LYS A 97 15.99 -19.14 -8.40
CA LYS A 97 14.71 -19.86 -8.48
C LYS A 97 14.73 -20.87 -9.61
N THR A 98 13.71 -21.72 -9.66
CA THR A 98 13.54 -22.64 -10.78
C THR A 98 12.91 -21.92 -11.98
N VAL A 99 13.23 -22.38 -13.19
CA VAL A 99 12.57 -21.91 -14.42
C VAL A 99 11.04 -22.08 -14.34
N ALA A 100 10.55 -23.12 -13.67
CA ALA A 100 9.12 -23.33 -13.44
C ALA A 100 8.50 -22.19 -12.61
N CYS A 101 9.18 -21.75 -11.53
CA CYS A 101 8.76 -20.62 -10.72
C CYS A 101 8.71 -19.32 -11.54
N ILE A 102 9.74 -19.04 -12.36
CA ILE A 102 9.76 -17.88 -13.26
C ILE A 102 8.61 -17.93 -14.26
N LYS A 103 8.35 -19.08 -14.87
CA LYS A 103 7.22 -19.24 -15.81
C LYS A 103 5.88 -18.96 -15.13
N ALA A 104 5.69 -19.41 -13.89
CA ALA A 104 4.49 -19.16 -13.10
C ALA A 104 4.32 -17.66 -12.79
N ARG A 105 5.36 -17.01 -12.30
CA ARG A 105 5.37 -15.55 -12.02
C ARG A 105 5.09 -14.71 -13.26
N LEU A 106 5.73 -15.03 -14.38
CA LEU A 106 5.47 -14.34 -15.65
C LEU A 106 4.03 -14.56 -16.15
N ARG A 107 3.39 -15.69 -15.81
CA ARG A 107 1.97 -15.94 -16.12
C ARG A 107 1.06 -15.08 -15.26
N GLU A 108 1.35 -14.93 -13.97
CA GLU A 108 0.63 -14.00 -13.08
C GLU A 108 0.72 -12.56 -13.59
N LEU A 109 1.93 -12.10 -13.94
CA LEU A 109 2.13 -10.74 -14.47
C LEU A 109 1.35 -10.50 -15.77
N ARG A 110 1.30 -11.50 -16.67
CA ARG A 110 0.47 -11.43 -17.89
C ARG A 110 -1.01 -11.40 -17.57
N ALA A 111 -1.48 -12.25 -16.65
CA ALA A 111 -2.88 -12.30 -16.26
C ALA A 111 -3.34 -10.97 -15.64
N ALA A 112 -2.47 -10.30 -14.88
CA ALA A 112 -2.70 -8.96 -14.34
C ALA A 112 -2.51 -7.82 -15.35
N GLY A 113 -2.11 -8.12 -16.59
CA GLY A 113 -1.87 -7.12 -17.64
C GLY A 113 -0.70 -6.18 -17.32
N LEU A 114 0.29 -6.62 -16.55
CA LEU A 114 1.49 -5.84 -16.22
C LEU A 114 2.61 -6.02 -17.25
N ILE A 115 2.57 -7.13 -18.00
CA ILE A 115 3.46 -7.39 -19.13
C ILE A 115 2.66 -7.97 -20.29
N LEU A 116 3.07 -7.65 -21.52
CA LEU A 116 2.64 -8.36 -22.72
C LEU A 116 3.80 -9.17 -23.30
N ALA A 117 3.48 -10.06 -24.23
CA ALA A 117 4.49 -10.75 -24.99
C ALA A 117 4.53 -10.25 -26.42
N ARG A 118 5.75 -10.04 -26.90
CA ARG A 118 6.06 -9.72 -28.29
C ARG A 118 6.79 -10.92 -28.88
N ASP A 119 6.03 -11.83 -29.48
CA ASP A 119 6.58 -13.11 -29.92
C ASP A 119 7.29 -12.99 -31.28
N SER A 120 8.38 -13.72 -31.45
CA SER A 120 9.05 -13.92 -32.75
C SER A 120 8.44 -15.11 -33.48
N ALA A 121 8.71 -15.24 -34.78
CA ALA A 121 8.32 -16.41 -35.56
C ALA A 121 8.90 -17.73 -35.00
N SER A 122 10.09 -17.68 -34.37
CA SER A 122 10.74 -18.85 -33.76
C SER A 122 10.26 -19.15 -32.34
N GLY A 123 9.46 -18.28 -31.73
CA GLY A 123 9.04 -18.38 -30.33
C GLY A 123 10.17 -18.12 -29.31
N ARG A 124 11.39 -17.83 -29.77
CA ARG A 124 12.52 -17.43 -28.92
C ARG A 124 12.48 -15.92 -28.66
N ARG A 125 12.98 -15.52 -27.49
CA ARG A 125 13.20 -14.11 -27.17
C ARG A 125 14.54 -13.68 -27.79
N SER A 126 14.52 -12.59 -28.53
CA SER A 126 15.70 -12.03 -29.21
C SER A 126 15.51 -10.53 -29.38
N GLY A 127 16.61 -9.79 -29.51
CA GLY A 127 16.55 -8.37 -29.78
C GLY A 127 17.91 -7.84 -30.18
N PHE A 128 17.90 -6.69 -30.84
CA PHE A 128 19.07 -5.99 -31.32
C PHE A 128 18.94 -4.51 -30.96
N ARG A 129 20.00 -3.99 -30.34
CA ARG A 129 20.19 -2.56 -30.12
C ARG A 129 21.28 -2.07 -31.07
N ASN A 130 21.12 -0.86 -31.60
CA ASN A 130 22.18 -0.22 -32.38
C ASN A 130 23.33 0.26 -31.46
N ARG A 131 24.34 0.91 -32.04
CA ARG A 131 25.51 1.43 -31.30
C ARG A 131 25.15 2.47 -30.24
N ASP A 132 24.08 3.23 -30.47
CA ASP A 132 23.56 4.24 -29.53
C ASP A 132 22.65 3.62 -28.46
N GLY A 133 22.49 2.30 -28.46
CA GLY A 133 21.67 1.58 -27.50
C GLY A 133 20.17 1.60 -27.75
N VAL A 134 19.72 2.15 -28.88
CA VAL A 134 18.32 2.17 -29.28
C VAL A 134 17.90 0.78 -29.75
N ILE A 135 16.77 0.29 -29.25
CA ILE A 135 16.18 -0.97 -29.71
C ILE A 135 15.73 -0.79 -31.16
N VAL A 136 16.37 -1.53 -32.06
CA VAL A 136 15.99 -1.59 -33.48
C VAL A 136 14.99 -2.72 -33.70
N GLU A 137 15.21 -3.85 -33.04
CA GLU A 137 14.33 -5.01 -33.10
C GLU A 137 14.25 -5.68 -31.73
N ALA A 138 13.06 -6.10 -31.29
CA ALA A 138 12.91 -6.84 -30.05
C ALA A 138 11.67 -7.75 -30.08
N TYR A 139 11.87 -8.99 -29.65
CA TYR A 139 10.86 -10.00 -29.37
C TYR A 139 11.09 -10.53 -27.96
N GLY A 140 10.13 -10.30 -27.07
CA GLY A 140 10.32 -10.54 -25.65
C GLY A 140 9.11 -10.19 -24.80
N LEU A 141 9.38 -9.61 -23.65
CA LEU A 141 8.43 -9.15 -22.65
C LEU A 141 8.30 -7.64 -22.80
N ASP A 142 7.09 -7.19 -23.12
CA ASP A 142 6.77 -5.77 -23.30
C ASP A 142 6.22 -5.20 -21.98
N LEU A 143 6.88 -4.16 -21.47
CA LEU A 143 6.54 -3.49 -20.22
C LEU A 143 5.77 -2.19 -20.44
N SER A 144 5.43 -1.83 -21.69
CA SER A 144 4.58 -0.68 -22.00
C SER A 144 3.26 -0.63 -21.23
N PRO A 145 2.63 -1.75 -20.80
CA PRO A 145 1.47 -1.68 -19.91
C PRO A 145 1.72 -0.92 -18.61
N ILE A 146 2.94 -0.92 -18.07
CA ILE A 146 3.31 -0.16 -16.87
C ILE A 146 3.19 1.35 -17.12
N ARG A 147 3.68 1.82 -18.28
CA ARG A 147 3.56 3.20 -18.73
C ARG A 147 2.11 3.58 -19.01
N LEU A 148 1.42 2.75 -19.79
CA LEU A 148 0.02 2.98 -20.19
C LEU A 148 -0.95 3.06 -19.00
N ARG A 149 -0.69 2.29 -17.95
CA ARG A 149 -1.54 2.19 -16.74
C ARG A 149 -0.91 2.89 -15.54
N TYR A 150 0.07 3.75 -15.74
CA TYR A 150 0.83 4.32 -14.64
C TYR A 150 -0.05 4.96 -13.55
N ALA A 151 -1.04 5.77 -13.95
CA ALA A 151 -1.95 6.42 -13.01
C ALA A 151 -2.76 5.40 -12.17
N GLU A 152 -3.34 4.39 -12.82
CA GLU A 152 -4.10 3.31 -12.17
C GLU A 152 -3.22 2.52 -11.18
N LEU A 153 -2.02 2.14 -11.61
CA LEU A 153 -1.08 1.38 -10.77
C LEU A 153 -0.57 2.21 -9.59
N LYS A 154 -0.32 3.51 -9.83
CA LYS A 154 0.09 4.46 -8.78
C LYS A 154 -1.00 4.62 -7.74
N GLU A 155 -2.25 4.79 -8.18
CA GLU A 155 -3.39 4.91 -7.28
C GLU A 155 -3.56 3.65 -6.42
N ALA A 156 -3.43 2.45 -7.00
CA ALA A 156 -3.48 1.21 -6.23
C ALA A 156 -2.41 1.16 -5.12
N GLY A 157 -1.17 1.51 -5.45
CA GLY A 157 -0.08 1.59 -4.46
C GLY A 157 -0.30 2.68 -3.40
N ASP A 158 -0.78 3.84 -3.80
CA ASP A 158 -1.04 4.98 -2.91
C ASP A 158 -2.17 4.66 -1.90
N ARG A 159 -3.22 3.95 -2.32
CA ARG A 159 -4.29 3.51 -1.42
C ARG A 159 -3.76 2.62 -0.29
N LEU A 160 -2.91 1.65 -0.62
CA LEU A 160 -2.30 0.76 0.39
C LEU A 160 -1.34 1.53 1.32
N ASN A 161 -0.52 2.42 0.75
CA ASN A 161 0.38 3.25 1.56
C ASN A 161 -0.39 4.17 2.51
N ALA A 162 -1.48 4.78 2.05
CA ALA A 162 -2.35 5.61 2.87
C ALA A 162 -3.00 4.80 4.01
N LEU A 163 -3.41 3.56 3.74
CA LEU A 163 -3.91 2.65 4.77
C LEU A 163 -2.85 2.38 5.85
N TYR A 164 -1.61 2.06 5.45
CA TYR A 164 -0.52 1.84 6.40
C TYR A 164 -0.13 3.11 7.16
N ALA A 165 -0.18 4.28 6.53
CA ALA A 165 0.06 5.55 7.18
C ALA A 165 -1.01 5.86 8.24
N LEU A 166 -2.29 5.59 7.93
CA LEU A 166 -3.39 5.68 8.88
C LEU A 166 -3.17 4.73 10.06
N PHE A 167 -2.88 3.45 9.81
CA PHE A 167 -2.62 2.49 10.89
C PHE A 167 -1.41 2.85 11.76
N LYS A 168 -0.39 3.49 11.18
CA LYS A 168 0.80 3.93 11.91
C LYS A 168 0.51 5.15 12.78
N SER A 169 -0.21 6.14 12.25
CA SER A 169 -0.61 7.35 12.99
C SER A 169 -1.65 7.04 14.06
N GLY A 170 -2.71 6.31 13.73
CA GLY A 170 -3.75 5.91 14.69
C GLY A 170 -3.21 5.09 15.86
N LYS A 171 -2.21 4.23 15.65
CA LYS A 171 -1.52 3.54 16.76
C LYS A 171 -0.90 4.52 17.75
N LYS A 172 -0.35 5.64 17.28
CA LYS A 172 0.24 6.67 18.15
C LYS A 172 -0.85 7.44 18.90
N GLU A 173 -1.95 7.78 18.24
CA GLU A 173 -3.08 8.48 18.87
C GLU A 173 -3.72 7.63 19.97
N ILE A 174 -4.00 6.35 19.70
CA ILE A 174 -4.51 5.42 20.74
C ILE A 174 -3.53 5.33 21.92
N ALA A 175 -2.21 5.27 21.66
CA ALA A 175 -1.21 5.24 22.73
C ALA A 175 -1.16 6.56 23.52
N ARG A 176 -1.36 7.71 22.87
CA ARG A 176 -1.45 9.03 23.53
C ARG A 176 -2.65 9.05 24.47
N VAL A 177 -3.85 8.70 24.00
CA VAL A 177 -5.07 8.72 24.84
C VAL A 177 -5.00 7.69 25.96
N ARG A 178 -4.47 6.49 25.71
CA ARG A 178 -4.18 5.51 26.78
C ARG A 178 -3.29 6.07 27.88
N ARG A 179 -2.28 6.88 27.51
CA ARG A 179 -1.41 7.54 28.49
C ARG A 179 -2.17 8.57 29.32
N ILE A 180 -3.07 9.35 28.70
CA ILE A 180 -3.93 10.32 29.40
C ILE A 180 -4.83 9.58 30.40
N VAL A 181 -5.52 8.52 29.96
CA VAL A 181 -6.34 7.68 30.84
C VAL A 181 -5.50 7.11 31.99
N GLY A 182 -4.34 6.51 31.69
CA GLY A 182 -3.45 5.96 32.71
C GLY A 182 -2.96 6.99 33.73
N GLN A 183 -2.72 8.24 33.30
CA GLN A 183 -2.36 9.34 34.20
C GLN A 183 -3.52 9.72 35.13
N ALA A 184 -4.73 9.83 34.60
CA ALA A 184 -5.92 10.12 35.40
C ALA A 184 -6.18 9.03 36.45
N LEU A 185 -6.05 7.75 36.05
CA LEU A 185 -6.22 6.60 36.94
C LEU A 185 -5.14 6.54 38.02
N ALA A 186 -3.87 6.78 37.66
CA ALA A 186 -2.78 6.83 38.62
C ALA A 186 -3.00 7.93 39.67
N GLN A 187 -3.39 9.13 39.21
CA GLN A 187 -3.68 10.24 40.11
C GLN A 187 -4.88 9.97 41.03
N ALA A 188 -5.94 9.35 40.52
CA ALA A 188 -7.08 8.93 41.32
C ALA A 188 -6.67 7.90 42.39
N ALA A 189 -5.82 6.94 42.03
CA ALA A 189 -5.28 5.95 42.97
C ALA A 189 -4.41 6.59 44.06
N ASP A 190 -3.53 7.53 43.69
CA ASP A 190 -2.68 8.28 44.65
C ASP A 190 -3.54 9.06 45.66
N LEU A 191 -4.69 9.57 45.23
CA LEU A 191 -5.67 10.26 46.07
C LEU A 191 -6.65 9.31 46.78
N SER A 192 -6.49 7.99 46.63
CA SER A 192 -7.39 6.97 47.16
C SER A 192 -8.85 7.15 46.72
N LEU A 193 -9.07 7.75 45.55
CA LEU A 193 -10.40 7.92 44.96
C LEU A 193 -10.87 6.59 44.37
N THR A 194 -12.14 6.27 44.61
CA THR A 194 -12.75 5.01 44.17
C THR A 194 -14.09 5.27 43.49
N GLY A 195 -14.51 4.33 42.65
CA GLY A 195 -15.80 4.37 41.98
C GLY A 195 -15.76 3.86 40.54
N PRO A 196 -16.94 3.51 39.99
CA PRO A 196 -17.04 2.90 38.66
C PRO A 196 -16.65 3.88 37.52
N HIS A 197 -16.73 5.19 37.76
CA HIS A 197 -16.37 6.21 36.76
C HIS A 197 -14.88 6.17 36.37
N TRP A 198 -13.99 5.78 37.29
CA TRP A 198 -12.58 5.58 36.96
C TRP A 198 -12.41 4.37 36.04
N MET A 199 -13.05 3.24 36.34
CA MET A 199 -13.01 2.06 35.47
C MET A 199 -13.59 2.33 34.08
N ALA A 200 -14.65 3.15 34.00
CA ALA A 200 -15.26 3.54 32.74
C ALA A 200 -14.28 4.24 31.77
N LEU A 201 -13.26 4.96 32.27
CA LEU A 201 -12.21 5.53 31.43
C LEU A 201 -11.39 4.46 30.71
N GLN A 202 -11.03 3.40 31.45
CA GLN A 202 -10.27 2.27 30.91
C GLN A 202 -11.10 1.49 29.90
N ASP A 203 -12.37 1.21 30.23
CA ASP A 203 -13.30 0.50 29.36
C ASP A 203 -13.49 1.24 28.02
N ALA A 204 -13.68 2.56 28.06
CA ALA A 204 -13.87 3.39 26.87
C ALA A 204 -12.66 3.34 25.92
N ILE A 205 -11.43 3.47 26.44
CA ILE A 205 -10.25 3.43 25.58
C ILE A 205 -9.96 2.02 25.05
N ASP A 206 -10.25 0.98 25.82
CA ASP A 206 -10.05 -0.40 25.38
C ASP A 206 -11.07 -0.84 24.32
N GLU A 207 -12.32 -0.38 24.41
CA GLU A 207 -13.32 -0.61 23.36
C GLU A 207 -12.87 -0.01 22.01
N ILE A 208 -12.37 1.24 22.03
CA ILE A 208 -11.84 1.90 20.83
C ILE A 208 -10.63 1.15 20.28
N ALA A 209 -9.68 0.80 21.14
CA ALA A 209 -8.48 0.10 20.73
C ALA A 209 -8.79 -1.29 20.16
N PHE A 210 -9.79 -1.98 20.71
CA PHE A 210 -10.26 -3.27 20.22
C PHE A 210 -10.91 -3.15 18.84
N ALA A 211 -11.81 -2.18 18.65
CA ALA A 211 -12.42 -1.92 17.35
C ALA A 211 -11.37 -1.56 16.28
N ALA A 212 -10.41 -0.71 16.62
CA ALA A 212 -9.29 -0.36 15.75
C ALA A 212 -8.43 -1.59 15.40
N ALA A 213 -8.16 -2.48 16.36
CA ALA A 213 -7.40 -3.70 16.10
C ALA A 213 -8.13 -4.67 15.15
N GLN A 214 -9.46 -4.81 15.29
CA GLN A 214 -10.28 -5.61 14.38
C GLN A 214 -10.28 -5.03 12.97
N ALA A 215 -10.57 -3.73 12.83
CA ALA A 215 -10.59 -3.06 11.53
C ALA A 215 -9.23 -3.17 10.81
N ARG A 216 -8.13 -3.00 11.55
CA ARG A 216 -6.77 -3.20 11.01
C ARG A 216 -6.55 -4.63 10.48
N THR A 217 -7.04 -5.64 11.20
CA THR A 217 -6.89 -7.05 10.80
C THR A 217 -7.65 -7.35 9.51
N MET A 218 -8.81 -6.72 9.33
CA MET A 218 -9.63 -6.84 8.11
C MET A 218 -9.14 -5.95 6.96
N GLY A 219 -8.19 -5.03 7.21
CA GLY A 219 -7.79 -4.00 6.23
C GLY A 219 -8.88 -2.94 6.00
N ASP A 220 -9.84 -2.83 6.91
CA ASP A 220 -10.93 -1.87 6.84
C ASP A 220 -10.44 -0.49 7.25
N ARG A 221 -10.29 0.39 6.25
CA ARG A 221 -9.86 1.77 6.45
C ARG A 221 -10.90 2.59 7.19
N GLU A 222 -12.17 2.44 6.81
CA GLU A 222 -13.27 3.28 7.29
C GLU A 222 -13.60 2.92 8.73
N GLY A 223 -13.68 1.62 9.06
CA GLY A 223 -13.85 1.17 10.43
C GLY A 223 -12.68 1.56 11.33
N TYR A 224 -11.44 1.57 10.82
CA TYR A 224 -10.29 2.04 11.59
C TYR A 224 -10.38 3.54 11.88
N GLN A 225 -10.72 4.36 10.86
CA GLN A 225 -10.90 5.79 11.04
C GLN A 225 -12.05 6.09 12.01
N ALA A 226 -13.20 5.43 11.85
CA ALA A 226 -14.35 5.59 12.75
C ALA A 226 -14.00 5.23 14.21
N ALA A 227 -13.12 4.25 14.44
CA ALA A 227 -12.61 3.99 15.78
C ALA A 227 -11.77 5.16 16.32
N LEU A 228 -10.86 5.73 15.51
CA LEU A 228 -10.05 6.87 15.91
C LEU A 228 -10.89 8.13 16.17
N ASP A 229 -11.95 8.36 15.41
CA ASP A 229 -12.83 9.52 15.57
C ASP A 229 -13.56 9.55 16.92
N ARG A 230 -13.58 8.43 17.66
CA ARG A 230 -14.11 8.33 19.03
C ARG A 230 -13.10 8.73 20.11
N LEU A 231 -11.81 8.87 19.78
CA LEU A 231 -10.76 9.20 20.75
C LEU A 231 -10.99 10.55 21.47
N PRO A 232 -11.40 11.64 20.79
CA PRO A 232 -11.70 12.90 21.48
C PRO A 232 -12.75 12.75 22.58
N GLY A 233 -13.78 11.91 22.37
CA GLY A 233 -14.80 11.66 23.39
C GLY A 233 -14.26 10.98 24.65
N VAL A 234 -13.15 10.23 24.55
CA VAL A 234 -12.46 9.69 25.75
C VAL A 234 -11.68 10.79 26.47
N GLU A 235 -11.05 11.71 25.74
CA GLU A 235 -10.36 12.86 26.35
C GLU A 235 -11.36 13.75 27.10
N ASP A 236 -12.53 14.01 26.51
CA ASP A 236 -13.63 14.75 27.15
C ASP A 236 -14.12 14.03 28.41
N LEU A 237 -14.35 12.71 28.32
CA LEU A 237 -14.76 11.90 29.47
C LEU A 237 -13.73 11.93 30.61
N VAL A 238 -12.44 11.91 30.30
CA VAL A 238 -11.38 12.06 31.30
C VAL A 238 -11.50 13.43 32.00
N GLY A 239 -11.65 14.51 31.23
CA GLY A 239 -11.82 15.87 31.76
C GLY A 239 -13.02 15.98 32.69
N GLU A 240 -14.20 15.55 32.22
CA GLU A 240 -15.44 15.58 33.00
C GLU A 240 -15.33 14.74 34.29
N THR A 241 -14.67 13.58 34.22
CA THR A 241 -14.48 12.70 35.37
C THR A 241 -13.55 13.34 36.41
N ILE A 242 -12.45 13.95 35.96
CA ILE A 242 -11.53 14.68 36.84
C ILE A 242 -12.25 15.85 37.51
N ASP A 243 -12.92 16.71 36.73
CA ASP A 243 -13.60 17.90 37.25
C ASP A 243 -14.67 17.54 38.27
N ARG A 244 -15.42 16.47 38.01
CA ARG A 244 -16.54 16.06 38.86
C ARG A 244 -16.13 15.29 40.11
N PHE A 245 -15.10 14.45 40.02
CA PHE A 245 -14.81 13.47 41.08
C PHE A 245 -13.45 13.66 41.76
N MET A 246 -12.50 14.36 41.13
CA MET A 246 -11.18 14.62 41.72
C MET A 246 -11.15 15.89 42.56
N PHE A 247 -11.90 16.93 42.15
CA PHE A 247 -11.87 18.26 42.77
C PHE A 247 -13.18 18.61 43.48
N THR A 248 -13.74 17.70 44.27
CA THR A 248 -15.03 17.88 44.97
C THR A 248 -14.96 18.76 46.23
N GLY A 249 -13.81 19.38 46.54
CA GLY A 249 -13.65 20.33 47.64
C GLY A 249 -13.57 21.79 47.15
N PRO A 250 -13.83 22.79 48.01
CA PRO A 250 -13.62 24.19 47.66
C PRO A 250 -12.19 24.36 47.14
N SER A 251 -12.02 25.17 46.09
CA SER A 251 -10.70 25.49 45.56
C SER A 251 -9.78 25.95 46.70
N ARG A 252 -8.46 25.78 46.57
CA ARG A 252 -7.51 26.26 47.61
C ARG A 252 -7.77 27.71 48.01
N LEU A 253 -8.26 28.54 47.08
CA LEU A 253 -8.68 29.91 47.31
C LEU A 253 -9.94 29.99 48.20
N GLU A 254 -10.99 29.26 47.87
CA GLU A 254 -12.24 29.21 48.65
C GLU A 254 -12.04 28.61 50.03
N ALA A 255 -11.21 27.56 50.16
CA ALA A 255 -10.85 26.99 51.45
C ALA A 255 -10.09 28.00 52.32
N ALA A 256 -9.19 28.80 51.73
CA ALA A 256 -8.48 29.87 52.42
C ALA A 256 -9.41 31.03 52.83
N ILE A 257 -10.37 31.39 51.99
CA ILE A 257 -11.40 32.40 52.30
C ILE A 257 -12.30 31.92 53.45
N LEU A 258 -12.80 30.68 53.39
CA LEU A 258 -13.62 30.09 54.44
C LEU A 258 -12.88 29.93 55.77
N ALA A 259 -11.59 29.59 55.73
CA ALA A 259 -10.74 29.53 56.93
C ALA A 259 -10.52 30.92 57.55
N ARG A 260 -10.40 31.97 56.72
CA ARG A 260 -10.26 33.35 57.19
C ARG A 260 -11.54 33.86 57.84
N LEU A 261 -12.71 33.60 57.24
CA LEU A 261 -14.02 33.98 57.79
C LEU A 261 -14.35 33.25 59.11
N LYS A 262 -13.85 32.02 59.31
CA LYS A 262 -14.04 31.27 60.57
C LYS A 262 -13.16 31.76 61.73
N ASN A 263 -12.08 32.49 61.47
CA ASN A 263 -11.18 33.02 62.51
C ASN A 263 -11.54 34.46 62.94
N GLU A 264 -12.55 35.08 62.31
CA GLU A 264 -13.04 36.44 62.64
C GLU A 264 -14.32 36.43 63.50
N HIS A 265 -14.70 35.28 64.06
CA HIS A 265 -15.78 35.10 65.05
C HIS A 265 -15.24 34.36 66.28
#